data_AF-A0A1Q9NP85-F1
#
_entry.id   AF-A0A1Q9NP85-F1
#
_cell.length_a   1.000
_cell.length_b   1.000
_cell.length_c   1.000
_cell.angle_alpha   90.00
_cell.angle_beta   90.00
_cell.angle_gamma   90.00
#
_symmetry.space_group_name_H-M   'P 1'
#
loop_
_entity.id
_entity.type
_entity.pdbx_description
1 polymer ?
#
loop_
_entity_poly.entity_id
_entity_poly.type
_entity_poly.pdbx_seq_one_letter_code
_entity_poly.pdbx_strand_id
1 'polypeptide(L)' 'MKREINLIYSINEPSTWAAYSLDGANNVTITGDTLLPSLSVGSHFIVVYATDYASNTGFSSVWFTVNTPPVSVA' A
#
# COMPACT_ATOMS: atom_id res chain seq x y z
N MET A 1 -2.90 17.93 -9.28
CA MET A 1 -3.61 17.28 -8.15
C MET A 1 -2.81 16.04 -7.74
N LYS A 2 -2.35 15.95 -6.50
CA LYS A 2 -1.77 14.70 -5.97
C LYS A 2 -2.93 13.76 -5.65
N ARG A 3 -2.86 12.52 -6.14
CA ARG A 3 -3.81 11.46 -5.82
C ARG A 3 -3.20 10.64 -4.71
N GLU A 4 -3.69 10.86 -3.50
CA GLU A 4 -3.26 10.10 -2.33
C GLU A 4 -4.35 9.08 -2.03
N ILE A 5 -3.95 7.80 -1.98
CA ILE A 5 -4.85 6.68 -1.72
C ILE A 5 -4.52 6.14 -0.33
N ASN A 6 -5.53 6.02 0.53
CA ASN A 6 -5.35 5.39 1.84
C ASN A 6 -5.03 3.91 1.67
N LEU A 7 -3.92 3.47 2.27
CA LEU A 7 -3.63 2.06 2.43
C LEU A 7 -4.37 1.55 3.67
N ILE A 8 -5.43 0.78 3.45
CA ILE A 8 -6.16 0.08 4.50
C ILE A 8 -5.80 -1.39 4.41
N TYR A 9 -5.33 -1.96 5.52
CA TYR A 9 -4.95 -3.37 5.61
C TYR A 9 -5.30 -3.90 7.01
N SER A 10 -5.28 -5.23 7.13
CA SER A 10 -5.50 -5.93 8.39
C SER A 10 -4.45 -7.00 8.56
N ILE A 11 -3.97 -7.17 9.79
CA ILE A 11 -3.11 -8.28 10.17
C ILE A 11 -3.94 -9.17 11.08
N ASN A 12 -3.96 -10.47 10.79
CA ASN A 12 -4.79 -11.46 11.49
C ASN A 12 -4.17 -11.96 12.81
N GLU A 13 -2.97 -11.49 13.18
CA GLU A 13 -2.30 -11.82 14.43
C GLU A 13 -1.42 -10.65 14.94
N PRO A 14 -1.03 -10.65 16.23
CA PRO A 14 -0.16 -9.61 16.78
C PRO A 14 1.20 -9.55 16.08
N SER A 15 1.59 -8.36 15.63
CA SER A 15 2.85 -8.13 14.90
C SER A 15 3.72 -7.10 15.60
N THR A 16 5.04 -7.25 15.42
CA THR A 16 6.06 -6.30 15.90
C THR A 16 6.43 -5.27 14.85
N TRP A 17 6.18 -5.57 13.58
CA TRP A 17 6.52 -4.68 12.46
C TRP A 17 5.59 -4.90 11.27
N ALA A 18 5.34 -3.83 10.52
CA ALA A 18 4.64 -3.86 9.25
C ALA A 18 5.29 -2.87 8.26
N ALA A 19 5.22 -3.18 6.98
CA ALA A 19 5.67 -2.30 5.90
C ALA A 19 4.92 -2.56 4.60
N TYR A 20 5.02 -1.61 3.66
CA TYR A 20 4.59 -1.84 2.28
C TYR A 20 5.74 -1.62 1.29
N SER A 21 5.69 -2.32 0.17
CA SER A 21 6.46 -2.04 -1.05
C SER A 21 5.47 -1.68 -2.15
N LEU A 22 5.70 -0.56 -2.81
CA LEU A 22 4.90 -0.09 -3.94
C LEU A 22 5.75 -0.18 -5.22
N ASP A 23 5.22 -0.85 -6.23
CA ASP A 23 5.84 -1.02 -7.55
C ASP A 23 7.28 -1.56 -7.50
N GLY A 24 7.57 -2.42 -6.50
CA GLY A 24 8.89 -3.02 -6.29
C GLY A 24 9.92 -2.09 -5.63
N ALA A 25 9.50 -0.91 -5.14
CA ALA A 25 10.37 -0.03 -4.36
C ALA A 25 10.73 -0.64 -2.99
N ASN A 26 11.69 -0.03 -2.31
CA ASN A 26 12.09 -0.42 -0.96
C ASN A 26 10.90 -0.38 0.02
N ASN A 27 10.93 -1.27 1.00
CA ASN A 27 9.92 -1.34 2.05
C ASN A 27 9.86 -0.03 2.84
N VAL A 28 8.66 0.50 3.01
CA VAL A 28 8.34 1.65 3.86
C VAL A 28 7.64 1.15 5.12
N THR A 29 8.26 1.37 6.28
CA THR A 29 7.68 1.01 7.58
C THR A 29 6.36 1.74 7.82
N ILE A 30 5.34 0.99 8.24
CA ILE A 30 4.04 1.52 8.61
C ILE A 30 4.01 1.76 10.12
N THR A 31 3.85 3.01 10.53
CA THR A 31 3.75 3.40 11.95
C THR A 31 2.36 3.94 12.34
N GLY A 32 1.41 3.93 11.41
CA GLY A 32 0.05 4.45 11.57
C GLY A 32 -0.68 4.57 10.23
N ASP A 33 -1.68 5.45 10.16
CA ASP A 33 -2.41 5.73 8.93
C ASP A 33 -1.44 6.10 7.80
N THR A 34 -1.59 5.42 6.66
CA THR A 34 -0.62 5.48 5.57
C THR A 34 -1.31 5.89 4.27
N LEU A 35 -0.70 6.86 3.58
CA LEU A 35 -1.08 7.32 2.25
C LEU A 35 -0.05 6.80 1.23
N LEU A 36 -0.53 6.22 0.13
CA LEU A 36 0.32 5.89 -1.02
C LEU A 36 0.63 7.19 -1.78
N PRO A 37 1.90 7.61 -1.86
CA PRO A 37 2.23 8.92 -2.39
C PRO A 37 2.28 8.94 -3.91
N SER A 38 1.69 9.97 -4.50
CA SER A 38 1.94 10.41 -5.89
C SER A 38 1.82 9.32 -6.97
N LEU A 39 0.76 8.50 -6.91
CA LEU A 39 0.49 7.46 -7.90
C LEU A 39 0.16 8.06 -9.28
N SER A 40 0.85 7.57 -10.31
CA SER A 40 0.56 7.87 -11.71
C SER A 40 -0.77 7.25 -12.16
N VAL A 41 -1.33 7.70 -13.29
CA VAL A 41 -2.41 6.95 -13.94
C VAL A 41 -1.83 5.65 -14.50
N GLY A 42 -2.46 4.52 -14.21
CA GLY A 42 -2.01 3.21 -14.67
C GLY A 42 -2.14 2.12 -13.62
N SER A 43 -1.55 0.96 -13.92
CA SER A 43 -1.55 -0.19 -13.04
C SER A 43 -0.40 -0.08 -12.03
N HIS A 44 -0.69 -0.47 -10.79
CA HIS A 44 0.24 -0.47 -9.67
C HIS A 44 0.16 -1.81 -8.94
N PHE A 45 1.28 -2.22 -8.36
CA PHE A 45 1.39 -3.43 -7.54
C PHE A 45 1.86 -3.06 -6.14
N ILE A 46 1.14 -3.53 -5.12
CA ILE A 46 1.51 -3.30 -3.73
C ILE A 46 1.64 -4.64 -3.01
N VAL A 47 2.67 -4.72 -2.18
CA VAL A 47 2.88 -5.80 -1.22
C VAL A 47 2.90 -5.20 0.18
N VAL A 48 2.13 -5.77 1.09
CA VAL A 48 2.16 -5.45 2.53
C VAL A 48 2.78 -6.63 3.26
N TYR A 49 3.77 -6.34 4.11
CA TYR A 49 4.50 -7.29 4.93
C TYR A 49 4.14 -7.08 6.40
N ALA A 50 4.16 -8.16 7.17
CA ALA A 50 4.04 -8.13 8.62
C ALA A 50 4.97 -9.16 9.24
N THR A 51 5.61 -8.80 10.37
CA THR A 51 6.47 -9.70 11.14
C THR A 51 5.89 -9.90 12.53
N ASP A 52 5.72 -11.17 12.93
CA ASP A 52 5.19 -11.56 14.24
C ASP A 52 6.25 -11.45 15.36
N TYR A 53 5.92 -11.90 16.58
CA TYR A 53 6.86 -11.93 17.71
C TYR A 53 7.88 -13.08 17.65
N ALA A 54 7.62 -14.11 16.85
CA ALA A 54 8.53 -15.22 16.61
C ALA A 54 9.50 -14.92 15.44
N SER A 55 9.47 -13.70 14.90
CA SER A 55 10.25 -13.25 13.74
C SER A 55 9.90 -13.96 12.43
N ASN A 56 8.69 -14.50 12.31
CA ASN A 56 8.16 -14.96 11.02
C ASN A 56 7.59 -13.76 10.26
N THR A 57 7.90 -13.66 8.96
CA THR A 57 7.36 -12.61 8.09
C THR A 57 6.36 -13.21 7.10
N GLY A 58 5.12 -12.71 7.16
CA GLY A 58 4.09 -12.94 6.16
C GLY A 58 3.93 -11.75 5.21
N PHE A 59 3.23 -11.97 4.10
CA PHE A 59 2.88 -10.89 3.19
C PHE A 59 1.54 -11.14 2.47
N SER A 60 0.94 -10.06 1.97
CA SER A 60 -0.19 -10.07 1.06
C SER A 60 0.01 -9.02 -0.03
N SER A 61 -0.50 -9.26 -1.23
CA SER A 61 -0.27 -8.38 -2.38
C SER A 61 -1.50 -8.24 -3.26
N VAL A 62 -1.67 -7.06 -3.85
CA VAL A 62 -2.76 -6.77 -4.78
C VAL A 62 -2.29 -5.91 -5.95
N TRP A 63 -2.94 -6.09 -7.09
CA TRP A 63 -2.88 -5.15 -8.22
C TRP A 63 -4.06 -4.20 -8.16
N PHE A 64 -3.82 -2.93 -8.45
CA PHE A 64 -4.87 -1.93 -8.59
C PHE A 64 -4.56 -0.96 -9.74
N THR A 65 -5.57 -0.23 -10.20
CA THR A 65 -5.43 0.75 -11.30
C THR A 65 -5.90 2.12 -10.84
N VAL A 66 -5.08 3.14 -11.10
CA VAL A 66 -5.43 4.54 -10.91
C VAL A 66 -5.92 5.10 -12.24
N ASN A 67 -7.20 5.46 -12.32
CA ASN A 67 -7.82 6.01 -13.52
C ASN A 67 -7.81 7.55 -13.52
N THR A 68 -7.79 8.19 -14.69
CA THR A 68 -8.07 9.63 -14.80
C THR A 68 -9.46 9.97 -14.23
N PRO A 69 -9.66 11.16 -13.64
CA PRO A 69 -11.00 11.53 -13.19
C PRO A 69 -11.88 11.66 -14.44
N PRO A 70 -13.20 11.44 -14.34
CA PRO A 70 -14.11 11.75 -15.43
C PRO A 70 -13.88 13.20 -15.88
N VAL A 71 -13.83 13.42 -17.20
CA VAL A 71 -13.81 14.77 -17.73
C VAL A 71 -15.23 15.33 -17.57
N SER A 72 -15.41 16.34 -16.72
CA SER A 72 -16.69 17.07 -16.70
C SER A 72 -16.75 17.92 -17.97
N VAL A 73 -17.61 17.51 -18.90
CA VAL A 73 -18.01 18.35 -20.04
C VAL A 73 -19.16 19.24 -19.54
N ALA A 74 -18.99 20.56 -19.63
CA ALA A 74 -20.01 21.55 -19.29
C ALA A 74 -21.06 21.68 -20.40
#